data_AF-A0A9J6GWH2-F1
#
_entry.id   AF-A0A9J6GWH2-F1
#
_cell.length_a   1.000
_cell.length_b   1.000
_cell.length_c   1.000
_cell.angle_alpha   90.00
_cell.angle_beta   90.00
_cell.angle_gamma   90.00
#
_symmetry.space_group_name_H-M   'P 1'
#
loop_
_entity.id
_entity.type
_entity.pdbx_description
1 polymer ?
#
loop_
_entity_poly.entity_id
_entity_poly.type
_entity_poly.pdbx_seq_one_letter_code
_entity_poly.pdbx_strand_id
1 'polypeptide(L)'
;MSRILRSEFRRQVRLYQDWLRVACFTQYPKWLWESKLRTFRRLAAQTTEVSWQGMLRQLPKKSDRGARAATLHLLGGAQLPQEVAEVIQKGPKYSLQPKIPAHEMLALNRRIAGKAEQEDDHERCLLEGVIPCCRRVRANFQAASRPWAWWLSTSGTTSCSL
;
A
#
# COMPACT_ATOMS: atom_id res chain seq x y z
N MET A 1 6.76 -5.26 0.27
CA MET A 1 6.01 -5.76 1.45
C MET A 1 4.78 -4.90 1.68
N SER A 2 3.66 -5.53 2.04
CA SER A 2 2.33 -4.90 2.03
C SER A 2 2.25 -3.77 3.07
N ARG A 3 1.82 -2.59 2.63
CA ARG A 3 1.52 -1.43 3.50
C ARG A 3 0.58 -1.80 4.66
N ILE A 4 -0.30 -2.77 4.41
CA ILE A 4 -1.28 -3.32 5.36
C ILE A 4 -0.60 -3.98 6.56
N LEU A 5 0.38 -4.87 6.36
CA LEU A 5 1.05 -5.53 7.48
C LEU A 5 1.79 -4.50 8.36
N ARG A 6 2.40 -3.48 7.73
CA ARG A 6 3.08 -2.41 8.45
C ARG A 6 2.10 -1.51 9.23
N SER A 7 0.91 -1.24 8.69
CA SER A 7 -0.11 -0.45 9.39
C SER A 7 -0.70 -1.22 10.58
N GLU A 8 -0.99 -2.51 10.41
CA GLU A 8 -1.48 -3.35 11.51
C GLU A 8 -0.44 -3.53 12.60
N PHE A 9 0.82 -3.78 12.24
CA PHE A 9 1.91 -3.85 13.21
C PHE A 9 2.04 -2.55 14.02
N ARG A 10 1.99 -1.38 13.36
CA ARG A 10 2.00 -0.08 14.06
C ARG A 10 0.81 0.10 14.98
N ARG A 11 -0.37 -0.42 14.61
CA ARG A 11 -1.56 -0.39 15.47
C ARG A 11 -1.34 -1.23 16.73
N GLN A 12 -0.79 -2.43 16.59
CA GLN A 12 -0.45 -3.31 17.72
C GLN A 12 0.60 -2.67 18.64
N VAL A 13 1.63 -2.04 18.10
CA VAL A 13 2.65 -1.34 18.90
C VAL A 13 2.03 -0.20 19.72
N ARG A 14 1.09 0.57 19.16
CA ARG A 14 0.38 1.62 19.92
C ARG A 14 -0.45 1.03 21.05
N LEU A 15 -1.24 -0.01 20.77
CA LEU A 15 -2.05 -0.70 21.78
C LEU A 15 -1.17 -1.19 22.94
N TYR A 16 -0.02 -1.80 22.63
CA TYR A 16 0.93 -2.26 23.63
C TYR A 16 1.53 -1.11 24.45
N GLN A 17 1.85 0.02 23.82
CA GLN A 17 2.32 1.21 24.53
C GLN A 17 1.26 1.80 25.46
N ASP A 18 -0.02 1.75 25.08
CA ASP A 18 -1.12 2.20 25.92
C ASP A 18 -1.30 1.26 27.12
N TRP A 19 -1.20 -0.05 26.93
CA TRP A 19 -1.19 -1.01 28.02
C TRP A 19 -0.01 -0.82 28.97
N LEU A 20 1.18 -0.53 28.46
CA LEU A 20 2.33 -0.21 29.30
C LEU A 20 2.09 1.04 30.16
N ARG A 21 1.40 2.07 29.63
CA ARG A 21 1.03 3.25 30.42
C ARG A 21 0.11 2.86 31.57
N VAL A 22 -0.94 2.09 31.29
CA VAL A 22 -1.91 1.65 32.31
C VAL A 22 -1.21 0.78 33.36
N ALA A 23 -0.42 -0.20 32.94
CA ALA A 23 0.34 -1.07 33.85
C ALA A 23 1.28 -0.24 34.76
N CYS A 24 2.07 0.68 34.18
CA CYS A 24 2.96 1.53 34.97
C CYS A 24 2.20 2.42 35.96
N PHE A 25 1.07 2.97 35.55
CA PHE A 25 0.23 3.82 36.40
C PHE A 25 -0.36 3.05 37.58
N THR A 26 -0.77 1.79 37.36
CA THR A 26 -1.34 0.95 38.42
C THR A 26 -0.31 0.36 39.39
N GLN A 27 0.93 0.12 38.93
CA GLN A 27 1.92 -0.63 39.72
C GLN A 27 2.95 0.25 40.45
N TYR A 28 3.19 1.49 40.01
CA TYR A 28 4.26 2.34 40.55
C TYR A 28 3.71 3.67 41.09
N PRO A 29 4.35 4.23 42.15
CA PRO A 29 3.96 5.53 42.68
C PRO A 29 4.23 6.67 41.66
N LYS A 30 3.54 7.80 41.82
CA LYS A 30 3.51 8.94 40.88
C LYS A 30 4.89 9.49 40.49
N TRP A 31 5.89 9.40 41.37
CA TRP A 31 7.25 9.88 41.12
C TRP A 31 8.12 8.90 40.32
N LEU A 32 7.77 7.61 40.32
CA LEU A 32 8.59 6.54 39.73
C LEU A 32 8.08 6.06 38.36
N TRP A 33 6.76 6.10 38.12
CA TRP A 33 6.17 5.54 36.91
C TRP A 33 6.68 6.22 35.64
N GLU A 34 6.97 7.53 35.64
CA GLU A 34 7.42 8.22 34.43
C GLU A 34 8.81 7.73 33.99
N SER A 35 9.72 7.57 34.95
CA SER A 35 11.06 7.02 34.72
C SER A 35 10.96 5.57 34.20
N LYS A 36 10.17 4.72 34.87
CA LYS A 36 9.95 3.33 34.47
C LYS A 36 9.28 3.21 33.09
N LEU A 37 8.30 4.05 32.80
CA LEU A 37 7.60 4.07 31.52
C LEU A 37 8.55 4.41 30.37
N ARG A 38 9.48 5.35 30.55
CA ARG A 38 10.52 5.64 29.54
C ARG A 38 11.40 4.41 29.29
N THR A 39 11.85 3.72 30.34
CA THR A 39 12.63 2.48 30.22
C THR A 39 11.86 1.39 29.50
N PHE A 40 10.61 1.13 29.89
CA PHE A 40 9.78 0.11 29.26
C PHE A 40 9.45 0.44 27.81
N ARG A 41 9.20 1.71 27.47
CA ARG A 41 9.00 2.12 26.07
C ARG A 41 10.26 1.87 25.23
N ARG A 42 11.45 2.13 25.78
CA ARG A 42 12.72 1.86 25.09
C ARG A 42 12.91 0.36 24.85
N LEU A 43 12.68 -0.47 25.88
CA LEU A 43 12.74 -1.93 25.77
C LEU A 43 11.71 -2.45 24.76
N ALA A 44 10.48 -1.97 24.84
CA ALA A 44 9.40 -2.32 23.92
C ALA A 44 9.77 -1.99 22.46
N ALA A 45 10.34 -0.83 22.19
CA ALA A 45 10.78 -0.45 20.84
C ALA A 45 11.87 -1.38 20.31
N GLN A 46 12.84 -1.76 21.17
CA GLN A 46 13.91 -2.68 20.80
C GLN A 46 13.38 -4.10 20.53
N THR A 47 12.51 -4.62 21.40
CA THR A 47 11.98 -5.99 21.25
C THR A 47 10.99 -6.11 20.11
N THR A 48 10.11 -5.12 19.91
CA THR A 48 9.13 -5.13 18.82
C THR A 48 9.80 -5.05 17.45
N GLU A 49 10.86 -4.26 17.28
CA GLU A 49 11.59 -4.21 16.01
C GLU A 49 12.30 -5.55 15.73
N VAL A 50 12.97 -6.15 16.71
CA VAL A 50 13.62 -7.47 16.54
C VAL A 50 12.59 -8.55 16.20
N SER A 51 11.46 -8.58 16.91
CA SER A 51 10.36 -9.52 16.65
C SER A 51 9.77 -9.32 15.25
N TRP A 52 9.58 -8.06 14.84
CA TRP A 52 9.13 -7.73 13.49
C TRP A 52 10.08 -8.22 12.41
N GLN A 53 11.39 -7.96 12.56
CA GLN A 53 12.40 -8.47 11.63
C GLN A 53 12.43 -10.00 11.57
N GLY A 54 12.23 -10.67 12.70
CA GLY A 54 12.09 -12.13 12.77
C GLY A 54 10.87 -12.63 11.98
N MET A 55 9.70 -12.04 12.22
CA MET A 55 8.46 -12.38 11.51
C MET A 55 8.58 -12.12 10.01
N LEU A 56 9.20 -11.01 9.61
CA LEU A 56 9.43 -10.68 8.20
C LEU A 56 10.31 -11.71 7.48
N ARG A 57 11.27 -12.32 8.18
CA ARG A 57 12.12 -13.38 7.63
C ARG A 57 11.35 -14.69 7.45
N GLN A 58 10.35 -14.96 8.29
CA GLN A 58 9.51 -16.15 8.21
C GLN A 58 8.41 -16.03 7.15
N LEU A 59 8.00 -14.81 6.82
CA LEU A 59 7.05 -14.59 5.75
C LEU A 59 7.64 -15.08 4.43
N PRO A 60 6.88 -15.88 3.63
CA PRO A 60 7.37 -16.34 2.35
C PRO A 60 7.74 -15.11 1.52
N LYS A 61 9.03 -15.00 1.19
CA LYS A 61 9.49 -14.00 0.23
C LYS A 61 8.66 -14.24 -1.02
N LYS A 62 7.97 -13.20 -1.50
CA LYS A 62 7.24 -13.26 -2.76
C LYS A 62 8.24 -13.69 -3.83
N SER A 63 8.31 -14.99 -4.10
CA SER A 63 9.21 -15.48 -5.12
C SER A 63 8.67 -14.91 -6.41
N ASP A 64 9.53 -14.32 -7.23
CA ASP A 64 9.23 -13.95 -8.62
C ASP A 64 9.00 -15.19 -9.51
N ARG A 65 8.48 -16.28 -8.94
CA ARG A 65 7.78 -17.33 -9.68
C ARG A 65 6.66 -16.60 -10.40
N GLY A 66 6.95 -16.22 -11.66
CA GLY A 66 6.05 -15.51 -12.55
C GLY A 66 4.68 -16.14 -12.39
N ALA A 67 3.68 -15.30 -12.15
CA ALA A 67 2.33 -15.71 -11.81
C ALA A 67 1.92 -16.87 -12.72
N ARG A 68 2.05 -18.11 -12.22
CA ARG A 68 1.51 -19.26 -12.93
C ARG A 68 0.03 -18.95 -13.01
N ALA A 69 -0.48 -18.88 -14.24
CA ALA A 69 -1.88 -18.56 -14.51
C ALA A 69 -2.73 -19.34 -13.51
N ALA A 70 -3.29 -18.64 -12.52
CA ALA A 70 -4.04 -19.29 -11.47
C ALA A 70 -5.29 -19.85 -12.13
N THR A 71 -5.38 -21.18 -12.20
CA THR A 71 -6.53 -21.87 -12.78
C THR A 71 -7.76 -21.49 -11.96
N LEU A 72 -8.70 -20.81 -12.60
CA LEU A 72 -9.90 -20.28 -11.97
C LEU A 72 -10.90 -21.43 -11.85
N HIS A 73 -11.07 -21.97 -10.63
CA HIS A 73 -12.02 -23.04 -10.37
C HIS A 73 -13.39 -22.45 -10.00
N LEU A 74 -14.37 -22.61 -10.89
CA LEU A 74 -15.77 -22.27 -10.64
C LEU A 74 -16.46 -23.42 -9.91
N LEU A 75 -16.92 -23.18 -8.69
CA LEU A 75 -17.73 -24.13 -7.93
C LEU A 75 -19.21 -23.93 -8.29
N GLY A 76 -19.94 -25.01 -8.53
CA GLY A 76 -21.41 -24.97 -8.68
C GLY A 76 -21.95 -24.79 -10.10
N GLY A 77 -21.16 -25.09 -11.14
CA GLY A 77 -21.66 -25.13 -12.54
C GLY A 77 -22.06 -23.77 -13.13
N ALA A 78 -21.81 -22.67 -12.41
CA ALA A 78 -22.02 -21.33 -12.94
C ALA A 78 -21.10 -21.06 -14.14
N GLN A 79 -21.66 -20.57 -15.24
CA GLN A 79 -20.88 -20.09 -16.37
C GLN A 79 -20.48 -18.63 -16.13
N LEU A 80 -19.19 -18.36 -16.18
CA LEU A 80 -18.66 -17.01 -16.02
C LEU A 80 -18.35 -16.42 -17.40
N PRO A 81 -18.86 -15.23 -17.75
CA PRO A 81 -18.48 -14.54 -18.98
C PRO A 81 -16.96 -14.38 -19.07
N GLN A 82 -16.39 -14.58 -20.26
CA GLN A 82 -14.94 -14.61 -20.47
C GLN A 82 -14.27 -13.29 -20.06
N GLU A 83 -14.92 -12.16 -20.29
CA GLU A 83 -14.47 -10.83 -19.84
C GLU A 83 -14.25 -10.78 -18.32
N VAL A 84 -15.14 -11.38 -17.54
CA VAL A 84 -15.07 -11.41 -16.08
C VAL A 84 -13.98 -12.39 -15.62
N ALA A 85 -13.84 -13.54 -16.32
CA ALA A 85 -12.78 -14.50 -16.04
C ALA A 85 -11.38 -13.89 -16.22
N GLU A 86 -11.16 -13.13 -17.30
CA GLU A 86 -9.90 -12.41 -17.55
C GLU A 86 -9.58 -11.37 -16.49
N VAL A 87 -10.60 -10.68 -15.97
CA VAL A 87 -10.44 -9.69 -14.89
C VAL A 87 -10.09 -10.37 -13.56
N ILE A 88 -10.76 -11.47 -13.23
CA ILE A 88 -10.50 -12.22 -11.99
C ILE A 88 -9.12 -12.90 -12.03
N GLN A 89 -8.68 -13.41 -13.19
CA GLN A 89 -7.34 -13.99 -13.35
C GLN A 89 -6.21 -12.99 -13.09
N LYS A 90 -6.41 -11.70 -13.35
CA LYS A 90 -5.44 -10.64 -12.98
C LYS A 90 -5.30 -10.51 -11.46
N GLY A 91 -6.28 -11.01 -10.70
CA GLY A 91 -6.29 -11.07 -9.25
C GLY A 91 -7.10 -9.93 -8.61
N PRO A 92 -7.40 -10.05 -7.29
CA PRO A 92 -8.28 -9.13 -6.57
C PRO A 92 -7.76 -7.69 -6.48
N LYS A 93 -6.50 -7.46 -6.84
CA LYS A 93 -5.90 -6.12 -6.89
C LYS A 93 -6.25 -5.36 -8.18
N TYR A 94 -6.70 -6.07 -9.22
CA TYR A 94 -7.02 -5.51 -10.54
C TYR A 94 -8.51 -5.60 -10.87
N SER A 95 -9.32 -6.27 -10.05
CA SER A 95 -10.74 -6.45 -10.32
C SER A 95 -11.55 -5.15 -10.24
N LEU A 96 -11.13 -4.19 -9.43
CA LEU A 96 -11.89 -2.96 -9.19
C LEU A 96 -10.96 -1.78 -8.89
N GLN A 97 -10.06 -1.40 -9.81
CA GLN A 97 -9.61 -0.01 -9.76
C GLN A 97 -10.74 0.80 -10.42
N PRO A 98 -11.52 1.58 -9.65
CA PRO A 98 -12.70 2.21 -10.21
C PRO A 98 -12.22 3.21 -11.26
N LYS A 99 -12.81 3.16 -12.46
CA LYS A 99 -12.53 4.09 -13.57
C LYS A 99 -13.18 5.45 -13.26
N ILE A 100 -12.85 6.02 -12.10
CA ILE A 100 -13.33 7.33 -11.70
C ILE A 100 -12.46 8.35 -12.44
N PRO A 101 -13.03 9.21 -13.29
CA PRO A 101 -12.27 10.27 -13.94
C PRO A 101 -11.67 11.20 -12.88
N ALA A 102 -10.55 11.84 -13.23
CA ALA A 102 -9.75 12.60 -12.25
C ALA A 102 -10.54 13.69 -11.51
N HIS A 103 -11.52 14.32 -12.18
CA HIS A 103 -12.36 15.35 -11.57
C HIS A 103 -13.34 14.77 -10.53
N GLU A 104 -13.96 13.63 -10.81
CA GLU A 104 -14.82 12.93 -9.82
C GLU A 104 -14.01 12.42 -8.63
N MET A 105 -12.77 12.00 -8.86
CA MET A 105 -11.87 11.56 -7.78
C MET A 105 -11.49 12.72 -6.86
N LEU A 106 -11.27 13.92 -7.41
CA LEU A 106 -11.08 15.14 -6.64
C LEU A 106 -12.35 15.54 -5.89
N ALA A 107 -13.52 15.44 -6.52
CA ALA A 107 -14.80 15.71 -5.88
C ALA A 107 -15.07 14.75 -4.71
N LEU A 108 -14.75 13.46 -4.88
CA LEU A 108 -14.83 12.44 -3.84
C LEU A 108 -13.90 12.75 -2.66
N ASN A 109 -12.65 13.10 -2.95
CA ASN A 109 -11.69 13.49 -1.90
C ASN A 109 -12.17 14.72 -1.10
N ARG A 110 -12.71 15.75 -1.77
CA ARG A 110 -13.29 16.92 -1.11
C ARG A 110 -14.49 16.55 -0.24
N ARG A 111 -15.35 15.66 -0.73
CA ARG A 111 -16.52 15.17 0.03
C ARG A 111 -16.12 14.37 1.26
N ILE A 112 -15.04 13.59 1.18
CA ILE A 112 -14.51 12.84 2.33
C ILE A 112 -13.85 13.79 3.33
N ALA A 113 -13.03 14.73 2.85
CA ALA A 113 -12.40 15.73 3.70
C ALA A 113 -13.46 16.54 4.47
N GLY A 114 -14.53 16.98 3.80
CA GLY A 114 -15.62 17.73 4.43
C GLY A 114 -16.44 16.95 5.48
N LYS A 115 -16.18 15.64 5.67
CA LYS A 115 -16.75 14.84 6.76
C LYS A 115 -15.81 14.72 7.97
N ALA A 116 -14.59 15.23 7.88
CA ALA A 116 -13.69 15.28 9.03
C ALA A 116 -14.23 16.30 10.04
N GLU A 117 -14.39 15.89 11.30
CA GLU A 117 -14.91 16.75 12.37
C GLU A 117 -13.88 17.79 12.85
N GLN A 118 -12.59 17.56 12.58
CA GLN A 118 -11.49 18.45 12.95
C GLN A 118 -10.91 19.16 11.70
N GLU A 119 -10.72 20.47 11.79
CA GLU A 119 -10.13 21.28 10.70
C GLU A 119 -8.71 20.82 10.33
N ASP A 120 -7.90 20.43 11.32
CA ASP A 120 -6.52 19.93 11.07
C ASP A 120 -6.51 18.63 10.24
N ASP A 121 -7.51 17.76 10.44
CA ASP A 121 -7.64 16.51 9.69
C ASP A 121 -8.20 16.75 8.28
N HIS A 122 -8.98 17.81 8.09
CA HIS A 122 -9.52 18.20 6.78
C HIS A 122 -8.39 18.50 5.78
N GLU A 123 -7.43 19.36 6.15
CA GLU A 123 -6.28 19.68 5.29
C GLU A 123 -5.41 18.45 5.01
N ARG A 124 -5.21 17.62 6.02
CA ARG A 124 -4.43 16.39 5.90
C ARG A 124 -5.08 15.39 4.94
N CYS A 125 -6.39 15.21 5.01
CA CYS A 125 -7.16 14.36 4.09
C CYS A 125 -7.04 14.85 2.64
N LEU A 126 -7.07 16.16 2.41
CA LEU A 126 -6.87 16.74 1.08
C LEU A 126 -5.46 16.47 0.56
N LEU A 127 -4.43 16.71 1.37
CA LEU A 127 -3.03 16.50 0.97
C LEU A 127 -2.72 15.03 0.71
N GLU A 128 -3.18 14.11 1.57
CA GLU A 128 -2.95 12.67 1.41
C GLU A 128 -3.75 12.09 0.22
N GLY A 129 -4.95 12.61 -0.06
CA GLY A 129 -5.80 12.18 -1.18
C GLY A 129 -5.36 12.68 -2.56
N VAL A 130 -4.71 13.86 -2.63
CA VAL A 130 -4.33 14.52 -3.90
C VAL A 130 -3.00 14.01 -4.46
N ILE A 131 -2.04 13.63 -3.60
CA ILE A 131 -0.69 13.20 -4.02
C ILE A 131 -0.71 11.98 -4.97
N PRO A 132 -1.55 10.93 -4.76
CA PRO A 132 -1.66 9.81 -5.71
C PRO A 132 -2.31 10.21 -7.04
N CYS A 133 -3.30 11.12 -7.01
CA CYS A 133 -4.06 11.54 -8.19
C CYS A 133 -3.20 12.37 -9.16
N CYS A 134 -2.46 13.35 -8.64
CA CYS A 134 -1.65 14.25 -9.46
C CYS A 134 -0.39 13.56 -10.03
N ARG A 135 0.20 12.60 -9.32
CA ARG A 135 1.34 11.81 -9.84
C ARG A 135 0.95 10.95 -11.04
N ARG A 136 -0.30 10.48 -11.11
CA ARG A 136 -0.79 9.63 -12.21
C ARG A 136 -1.06 10.43 -13.49
N VAL A 137 -1.60 11.64 -13.39
CA VAL A 137 -1.78 12.54 -14.54
C VAL A 137 -0.41 12.89 -15.16
N ARG A 138 0.61 13.16 -14.33
CA ARG A 138 1.96 13.46 -14.80
C ARG A 138 2.63 12.28 -15.52
N ALA A 139 2.43 11.06 -15.04
CA ALA A 139 2.98 9.85 -15.66
C ALA A 139 2.30 9.53 -17.02
N ASN A 140 0.98 9.69 -17.12
CA ASN A 140 0.26 9.48 -18.37
C ASN A 140 0.58 10.56 -19.41
N PHE A 141 0.81 11.80 -18.98
CA PHE A 141 1.20 12.89 -19.88
C PHE A 141 2.62 12.71 -20.45
N GLN A 142 3.58 12.24 -19.63
CA GLN A 142 4.93 11.92 -20.09
C GLN A 142 5.00 10.68 -21.01
N ALA A 143 4.09 9.72 -20.84
CA ALA A 143 3.98 8.57 -21.73
C ALA A 143 3.39 8.96 -23.11
N ALA A 144 2.45 9.92 -23.14
CA ALA A 144 1.85 10.41 -24.38
C ALA A 144 2.77 11.38 -25.16
N SER A 145 3.75 12.02 -24.50
CA SER A 145 4.65 12.99 -25.13
C SER A 145 5.92 12.39 -25.75
N ARG A 146 5.98 11.06 -26.01
CA ARG A 146 7.09 10.42 -26.75
C ARG A 146 6.64 9.66 -28.02
N PRO A 147 5.93 10.25 -29.01
CA PRO A 147 5.53 9.51 -30.20
C PRO A 147 6.66 9.36 -31.25
N TRP A 148 7.79 10.05 -31.13
CA TRP A 148 8.74 10.19 -32.25
C TRP A 148 10.03 9.35 -32.13
N ALA A 149 10.25 8.68 -31.00
CA ALA A 149 11.51 7.99 -30.73
C ALA A 149 11.62 6.57 -31.35
N TRP A 150 10.58 6.06 -32.00
CA TRP A 150 10.56 4.69 -32.55
C TRP A 150 10.90 4.60 -34.05
N TRP A 151 11.13 5.72 -34.74
CA TRP A 151 11.36 5.71 -36.20
C TRP A 151 12.84 5.73 -36.65
N LEU A 152 13.81 5.71 -35.73
CA LEU A 152 15.24 5.82 -36.08
C LEU A 152 16.07 4.55 -35.86
N SER A 153 15.47 3.36 -35.74
CA SER A 153 16.23 2.12 -35.50
C SER A 153 15.83 0.95 -36.40
N THR A 154 15.59 1.22 -37.68
CA THR A 154 15.45 0.17 -38.71
C THR A 154 16.20 0.57 -39.98
N SER A 155 17.53 0.62 -39.92
CA SER A 155 18.38 0.64 -41.11
C SER A 155 19.76 0.10 -40.75
N GLY A 156 20.01 -1.16 -41.09
CA GLY A 156 21.31 -1.79 -40.85
C GLY A 156 21.35 -3.28 -41.20
N THR A 157 20.96 -3.64 -42.43
CA THR A 157 21.25 -4.96 -43.01
C THR A 157 21.96 -4.75 -44.33
N THR A 158 23.25 -5.04 -44.38
CA THR A 158 23.91 -5.52 -45.61
C THR A 158 25.17 -6.31 -45.22
N SER A 159 25.06 -7.61 -45.43
CA SER A 159 26.11 -8.61 -45.44
C SER A 159 27.00 -8.39 -46.67
N CYS A 160 28.31 -8.25 -46.50
CA CYS A 160 29.28 -8.40 -47.58
C CYS A 160 30.04 -9.71 -47.39
N SER A 161 29.83 -10.63 -48.31
CA SER A 161 30.66 -11.81 -48.53
C SER A 161 31.33 -11.62 -49.90
N LEU A 162 32.65 -11.65 -49.93
CA LEU A 162 33.50 -12.12 -51.04
C LEU A 162 34.92 -12.32 -50.49
#